data_AF-A0A9P6K9I1-F1
#
_entry.id   AF-A0A9P6K9I1-F1
#
_cell.length_a   1.000
_cell.length_b   1.000
_cell.length_c   1.000
_cell.angle_alpha   90.00
_cell.angle_beta   90.00
_cell.angle_gamma   90.00
#
_symmetry.space_group_name_H-M   'P 1'
#
loop_
_entity.id
_entity.type
_entity.pdbx_description
1 polymer ?
#
loop_
_entity_poly.entity_id
_entity_poly.type
_entity_poly.pdbx_seq_one_letter_code
_entity_poly.pdbx_strand_id
1 'polypeptide(L)' 'VPIVLVGNKCDLDNDRKVPRERGEELSRRWGTPFFETSARTRINVDDVFYELVRMINRQNPPKKDGAGRRGRRCKII' A
#
# COMPACT_ATOMS: atom_id res chain seq x y z
N VAL A 1 10.48 1.89 -7.15
CA VAL A 1 10.13 1.80 -5.71
C VAL A 1 8.75 2.43 -5.53
N PRO A 2 7.77 1.71 -5.00
CA PRO A 2 6.42 2.24 -4.76
C PRO A 2 6.41 3.23 -3.60
N ILE A 3 5.70 4.35 -3.77
CA ILE A 3 5.61 5.47 -2.82
C ILE A 3 4.14 5.82 -2.62
N VAL A 4 3.75 6.10 -1.37
CA VAL A 4 2.43 6.59 -0.98
C VAL A 4 2.63 7.82 -0.10
N LEU A 5 1.90 8.91 -0.39
CA LEU A 5 1.92 10.13 0.41
C LEU A 5 0.86 10.04 1.51
N VAL A 6 1.23 10.36 2.75
CA VAL A 6 0.33 10.24 3.90
C VAL A 6 0.31 11.53 4.72
N GLY A 7 -0.88 12.12 4.89
CA GLY A 7 -1.15 13.17 5.86
C GLY A 7 -1.59 12.57 7.18
N ASN A 8 -0.69 12.43 8.15
CA ASN A 8 -1.02 11.86 9.46
C ASN A 8 -1.63 12.92 10.41
N LYS A 9 -2.30 12.46 11.47
CA LYS A 9 -2.98 13.26 12.50
C LYS A 9 -4.22 14.00 11.99
N CYS A 10 -4.98 13.38 11.09
CA CYS A 10 -6.22 13.99 10.58
C CYS A 10 -7.31 14.16 11.66
N ASP A 11 -7.14 13.57 12.84
CA ASP A 11 -8.01 13.78 14.01
C ASP A 11 -7.90 15.20 14.59
N LEU A 12 -6.79 15.91 14.35
CA LEU A 12 -6.57 17.28 14.82
C LEU A 12 -7.06 18.31 13.81
N ASP A 13 -8.33 18.22 13.41
CA ASP A 13 -8.87 19.09 12.35
C ASP A 13 -8.90 20.57 12.74
N ASN A 14 -9.17 20.87 14.01
CA ASN A 14 -9.13 22.24 14.55
C ASN A 14 -7.72 22.86 14.53
N ASP A 15 -6.68 22.04 14.60
CA ASP A 15 -5.27 22.48 14.56
C ASP A 15 -4.62 22.29 13.19
N ARG A 16 -5.43 22.01 12.16
CA ARG A 16 -4.96 21.73 10.80
C ARG A 16 -4.16 22.92 10.25
N LYS A 17 -2.90 22.66 9.92
CA LYS A 17 -2.01 23.64 9.27
C LYS A 17 -1.87 23.45 7.77
N VAL A 18 -2.12 22.23 7.29
CA VAL A 18 -2.03 21.88 5.88
C VAL A 18 -3.42 21.51 5.39
N PRO A 19 -4.00 22.27 4.43
CA PRO A 19 -5.27 21.92 3.84
C PRO A 19 -5.12 20.64 3.00
N ARG A 20 -6.19 19.86 2.92
CA ARG A 20 -6.20 18.56 2.24
C ARG A 20 -5.83 18.71 0.76
N GLU A 21 -6.33 19.76 0.12
CA GLU A 21 -6.09 20.10 -1.29
C GLU A 21 -4.60 20.20 -1.59
N ARG A 22 -3.79 20.71 -0.65
CA ARG A 22 -2.35 20.83 -0.82
C ARG A 22 -1.67 19.46 -0.87
N GLY A 23 -2.15 18.51 -0.05
CA GLY A 23 -1.68 17.12 -0.07
C GLY A 23 -2.03 16.43 -1.39
N GLU A 24 -3.27 16.62 -1.87
CA GLU A 24 -3.72 16.08 -3.15
C GLU A 24 -2.96 16.69 -4.35
N GLU A 25 -2.70 17.99 -4.35
CA GLU A 25 -1.88 18.62 -5.39
C GLU A 25 -0.46 18.05 -5.42
N LEU A 26 0.16 17.88 -4.26
CA LEU A 26 1.51 17.34 -4.16
C LEU A 26 1.55 15.89 -4.65
N SER A 27 0.57 15.09 -4.28
CA SER A 27 0.47 13.70 -4.71
C SER A 27 0.28 13.57 -6.22
N ARG A 28 -0.54 14.45 -6.82
CA ARG A 28 -0.70 14.54 -8.29
C ARG A 28 0.62 14.90 -8.97
N ARG A 29 1.38 15.85 -8.42
CA ARG A 29 2.71 16.22 -8.98
C ARG A 29 3.71 15.07 -8.91
N TRP A 30 3.66 14.26 -7.85
CA TRP A 30 4.55 13.11 -7.67
C TRP A 30 4.04 11.85 -8.36
N GLY A 31 2.79 11.84 -8.85
CA GLY A 31 2.15 10.65 -9.40
C GLY A 31 1.95 9.55 -8.36
N THR A 32 1.71 9.91 -7.10
CA THR A 32 1.57 8.97 -5.97
C THR A 32 0.18 9.07 -5.35
N PRO A 33 -0.36 7.98 -4.79
CA PRO A 33 -1.59 8.02 -4.00
C PRO A 33 -1.43 8.88 -2.75
N PHE A 34 -2.51 9.53 -2.32
CA PHE A 34 -2.57 10.32 -1.09
C PHE A 34 -3.65 9.80 -0.14
N PHE A 35 -3.31 9.70 1.14
CA PHE A 35 -4.24 9.31 2.20
C PHE A 35 -4.08 10.21 3.41
N GLU A 36 -5.20 10.58 4.04
CA GLU A 36 -5.20 11.17 5.37
C GLU A 36 -5.43 10.07 6.41
N THR A 37 -4.56 10.01 7.41
CA THR A 37 -4.58 8.98 8.44
C THR A 37 -4.55 9.58 9.83
N SER A 38 -5.03 8.81 10.80
CA SER A 38 -4.74 9.08 12.20
C SER A 38 -4.26 7.80 12.87
N ALA A 39 -3.00 7.81 13.29
CA ALA A 39 -2.44 6.73 14.09
C ALA A 39 -3.15 6.59 15.46
N ARG A 40 -3.70 7.68 16.00
CA ARG A 40 -4.37 7.69 17.30
C ARG A 40 -5.74 7.03 17.25
N THR A 41 -6.53 7.34 16.23
CA THR A 41 -7.90 6.82 16.07
C THR A 41 -7.99 5.67 15.07
N ARG A 42 -6.84 5.21 14.54
CA ARG A 42 -6.71 4.14 13.55
C ARG A 42 -7.48 4.43 12.25
N ILE A 43 -7.59 5.69 11.85
CA ILE A 43 -8.26 6.08 10.59
C ILE A 43 -7.31 5.84 9.41
N ASN A 44 -7.76 5.06 8.42
CA ASN A 44 -7.10 4.77 7.13
C ASN A 44 -5.69 4.16 7.24
N VAL A 45 -5.26 3.75 8.43
CA VAL A 45 -3.91 3.17 8.66
C VAL A 45 -3.78 1.87 7.88
N ASP A 46 -4.75 0.96 8.03
CA ASP A 46 -4.73 -0.35 7.38
C ASP A 46 -4.79 -0.22 5.84
N ASP A 47 -5.64 0.69 5.32
CA ASP A 47 -5.79 0.93 3.89
C ASP A 47 -4.50 1.40 3.21
N VAL A 48 -3.73 2.28 3.87
CA VAL A 48 -2.44 2.75 3.36
C VAL A 48 -1.45 1.60 3.19
N PHE A 49 -1.37 0.72 4.19
CA PHE A 49 -0.47 -0.43 4.11
C PHE A 49 -0.92 -1.43 3.05
N TYR A 50 -2.23 -1.69 2.93
CA TYR A 50 -2.75 -2.55 1.88
C TYR A 50 -2.47 -2.00 0.48
N GLU A 51 -2.64 -0.69 0.26
CA GLU A 51 -2.36 -0.08 -1.03
C GLU A 51 -0.87 -0.13 -1.36
N LEU A 52 0.00 0.15 -0.40
CA LEU A 52 1.45 0.04 -0.60
C LEU A 52 1.87 -1.39 -0.98
N VAL A 53 1.34 -2.41 -0.28
CA VAL A 53 1.60 -3.83 -0.60
C VAL A 53 1.07 -4.18 -1.99
N ARG A 54 -0.12 -3.71 -2.36
CA ARG A 54 -0.67 -3.90 -3.71
C ARG A 54 0.23 -3.28 -4.77
N MET A 55 0.77 -2.08 -4.53
CA MET A 55 1.72 -1.43 -5.44
C MET A 55 3.02 -2.23 -5.57
N ILE A 56 3.56 -2.74 -4.47
CA ILE A 56 4.74 -3.63 -4.48
C ILE A 56 4.47 -4.87 -5.31
N ASN A 57 3.35 -5.56 -5.09
CA ASN A 57 2.99 -6.79 -5.79
C ASN A 57 2.74 -6.56 -7.29
N ARG A 58 2.29 -5.37 -7.69
CA ARG A 58 2.15 -5.00 -9.11
C ARG A 58 3.52 -4.82 -9.78
N GLN A 59 4.50 -4.23 -9.07
CA GLN A 59 5.86 -4.05 -9.60
C GLN A 59 6.67 -5.36 -9.58
N ASN A 60 6.48 -6.17 -8.54
CA ASN A 60 7.13 -7.45 -8.32
C ASN A 60 6.05 -8.53 -8.20
N PRO A 61 5.50 -9.02 -9.32
CA PRO A 61 4.52 -10.10 -9.25
C PRO A 61 5.14 -11.28 -8.52
N PRO A 62 4.41 -11.93 -7.59
CA PRO A 62 4.92 -13.11 -6.93
C PRO A 62 5.29 -14.12 -8.02
N LYS A 63 6.52 -14.66 -7.93
CA LYS A 63 6.89 -15.79 -8.78
C LYS A 63 5.85 -16.87 -8.52
N LYS A 64 5.07 -17.23 -9.55
CA LYS A 64 4.28 -18.45 -9.50
C LYS A 64 5.33 -19.55 -9.41
N ASP A 65 5.61 -20.02 -8.20
CA ASP A 65 6.32 -21.26 -7.99
C ASP A 65 5.55 -22.28 -8.81
N GLY A 66 6.18 -22.70 -9.91
CA GLY A 66 5.54 -23.50 -10.92
C GLY A 66 4.90 -24.69 -10.22
N ALA A 67 3.59 -24.85 -10.41
CA ALA A 67 2.89 -26.07 -10.08
C ALA A 67 3.65 -27.22 -10.78
N GLY A 68 4.57 -27.81 -10.01
CA GLY A 68 5.54 -28.79 -10.46
C GLY A 68 4.77 -29.99 -10.98
N ARG A 69 4.92 -30.21 -12.28
CA ARG A 69 4.41 -31.37 -13.02
C ARG A 69 4.62 -32.66 -12.25
N ARG A 70 3.51 -33.39 -12.07
CA ARG A 70 3.34 -34.85 -12.10
C ARG A 70 4.22 -35.64 -11.13
N GLY A 71 3.58 -36.14 -10.06
CA GLY A 71 4.10 -37.22 -9.23
C GLY A 71 4.63 -38.37 -10.08
N ARG A 72 5.94 -38.54 -10.10
CA ARG A 72 6.57 -39.79 -10.53
C ARG A 72 6.31 -40.80 -9.41
N ARG A 73 5.42 -41.77 -9.66
CA ARG A 73 5.28 -42.96 -8.80
C ARG A 73 6.65 -43.64 -8.76
N CYS A 74 7.32 -43.60 -7.61
CA CYS A 74 8.39 -44.55 -7.31
C CYS A 74 7.72 -45.91 -7.05
N LYS A 75 7.96 -46.89 -7.93
CA LYS A 75 7.73 -48.28 -7.60
C LYS A 75 8.94 -48.75 -6.80
N ILE A 76 8.74 -49.10 -5.53
CA ILE A 76 9.72 -49.85 -4.74
C ILE A 76 9.65 -51.29 -5.23
N ILE A 77 10.82 -51.83 -5.56
CA ILE A 77 11.06 -53.20 -6.03
C ILE A 77 10.91 -54.16 -4.85
#